data_AF-A0A944FT33-F1
#
_entry.id   AF-A0A944FT33-F1
#
_cell.length_a   1.000
_cell.length_b   1.000
_cell.length_c   1.000
_cell.angle_alpha   90.00
_cell.angle_beta   90.00
_cell.angle_gamma   90.00
#
_symmetry.space_group_name_H-M   'P 1'
#
loop_
_entity.id
_entity.type
_entity.pdbx_description
1 polymer ?
#
loop_
_entity_poly.entity_id
_entity_poly.type
_entity_poly.pdbx_seq_one_letter_code
_entity_poly.pdbx_strand_id
1 'polypeptide(L)'
;MEEKKTIDVYNLLIIDESGSMQSIYEQALSGINETLNGIRNAEKDYPDQKQYVSLVTFEGNGMDGVKTRRDCVPAASLENMTRADYRPGGCTPLYDAMGRAISQLDSRIKEG
;
A
#
# COMPACT_ATOMS: atom_id res chain seq x y z
N MET A 1 22.53 -9.78 -28.34
CA MET A 1 22.33 -9.13 -27.02
C MET A 1 20.88 -9.39 -26.67
N GLU A 2 20.65 -10.13 -25.60
CA GLU A 2 19.30 -10.46 -25.15
C GLU A 2 18.70 -9.20 -24.49
N GLU A 3 17.56 -8.72 -24.97
CA GLU A 3 16.84 -7.62 -24.31
C GLU A 3 16.42 -8.10 -22.92
N LYS A 4 16.99 -7.50 -21.87
CA LYS A 4 16.51 -7.73 -20.51
C LYS A 4 15.11 -7.15 -20.39
N LYS A 5 14.11 -8.04 -20.47
CA LYS A 5 12.71 -7.69 -20.30
C LYS A 5 12.48 -7.22 -18.87
N THR A 6 12.21 -5.92 -18.71
CA THR A 6 11.80 -5.35 -17.43
C THR A 6 10.34 -5.71 -17.15
N ILE A 7 10.02 -6.05 -15.92
CA ILE A 7 8.66 -6.37 -15.47
C ILE A 7 8.26 -5.33 -14.42
N ASP A 8 7.10 -4.71 -14.59
CA ASP A 8 6.55 -3.81 -13.58
C ASP A 8 5.65 -4.62 -12.63
N VAL A 9 5.91 -4.51 -11.33
CA VAL A 9 5.19 -5.19 -10.26
C VAL A 9 4.49 -4.16 -9.40
N TYR A 10 3.17 -4.29 -9.29
CA TYR A 10 2.32 -3.37 -8.55
C TYR A 10 1.85 -4.01 -7.25
N ASN A 11 2.27 -3.45 -6.12
CA ASN A 11 1.91 -3.91 -4.78
C ASN A 11 0.81 -3.00 -4.23
N LEU A 12 -0.36 -3.57 -3.95
CA LEU A 12 -1.46 -2.87 -3.30
C LEU A 12 -1.58 -3.32 -1.85
N LEU A 13 -1.32 -2.40 -0.92
CA LEU A 13 -1.51 -2.61 0.50
C LEU A 13 -2.83 -1.94 0.93
N ILE A 14 -3.73 -2.73 1.51
CA ILE A 14 -5.00 -2.25 2.07
C ILE A 14 -4.91 -2.46 3.58
N ILE A 15 -4.90 -1.35 4.34
CA ILE A 15 -4.59 -1.33 5.77
C ILE A 15 -5.82 -0.91 6.57
N ASP A 16 -6.17 -1.72 7.57
CA ASP A 16 -7.27 -1.43 8.51
C ASP A 16 -6.83 -0.35 9.52
N GLU A 17 -7.55 0.77 9.57
CA GLU A 17 -7.41 1.84 10.57
C GLU A 17 -8.61 1.89 11.53
N SER A 18 -9.35 0.80 11.71
CA SER A 18 -10.47 0.77 12.65
C SER A 18 -10.02 0.84 14.12
N GLY A 19 -10.91 1.31 14.99
CA GLY A 19 -10.58 1.52 16.42
C GLY A 19 -10.04 0.27 17.14
N SER A 20 -10.40 -0.95 16.70
CA SER A 20 -9.87 -2.20 17.26
C SER A 20 -8.36 -2.38 17.05
N MET A 21 -7.82 -1.79 15.97
CA MET A 21 -6.39 -1.87 15.66
C MET A 21 -5.52 -1.11 16.64
N GLN A 22 -6.10 -0.22 17.46
CA GLN A 22 -5.36 0.50 18.50
C GLN A 22 -4.68 -0.45 19.51
N SER A 23 -5.27 -1.62 19.75
CA SER A 23 -4.70 -2.64 20.65
C SER A 23 -3.39 -3.26 20.15
N ILE A 24 -3.17 -3.27 18.83
CA ILE A 24 -2.00 -3.85 18.17
C ILE A 24 -1.25 -2.83 17.31
N TYR A 25 -1.38 -1.55 17.66
CA TYR A 25 -0.91 -0.42 16.86
C TYR A 25 0.57 -0.54 16.45
N GLU A 26 1.46 -0.78 17.42
CA GLU A 26 2.89 -0.87 17.17
C GLU A 26 3.23 -2.08 16.29
N GLN A 27 2.55 -3.21 16.50
CA GLN A 27 2.75 -4.42 15.71
C GLN A 27 2.26 -4.23 14.28
N ALA A 28 1.11 -3.59 14.09
CA ALA A 28 0.58 -3.27 12.76
C ALA A 28 1.53 -2.31 12.03
N LEU A 29 1.98 -1.23 12.69
CA LEU A 29 2.92 -0.28 12.10
C LEU A 29 4.28 -0.94 11.76
N SER A 30 4.79 -1.81 12.64
CA SER A 30 6.01 -2.59 12.37
C SER A 30 5.82 -3.50 11.16
N GLY A 31 4.73 -4.29 11.13
CA GLY A 31 4.45 -5.22 10.03
C GLY A 31 4.26 -4.54 8.68
N ILE A 32 3.64 -3.36 8.66
CA ILE A 32 3.56 -2.53 7.45
C ILE A 32 4.97 -2.13 6.99
N ASN A 33 5.79 -1.58 7.89
CA ASN A 33 7.14 -1.14 7.55
C ASN A 33 8.06 -2.31 7.13
N GLU A 34 7.90 -3.48 7.74
CA GLU A 34 8.58 -4.71 7.33
C GLU A 34 8.17 -5.12 5.91
N THR A 35 6.88 -5.04 5.58
CA THR A 35 6.38 -5.31 4.22
C THR A 35 6.97 -4.33 3.20
N LEU A 36 6.99 -3.02 3.52
CA LEU A 36 7.60 -2.00 2.66
C LEU A 36 9.09 -2.27 2.44
N ASN A 37 9.82 -2.66 3.50
CA ASN A 37 11.22 -3.05 3.39
C ASN A 37 11.42 -4.30 2.53
N GLY A 38 10.53 -5.30 2.65
CA GLY A 38 10.54 -6.49 1.81
C GLY A 38 10.41 -6.13 0.32
N ILE A 39 9.49 -5.23 -0.03
CA ILE A 39 9.32 -4.76 -1.41
C ILE A 39 10.57 -4.03 -1.92
N ARG A 40 11.17 -3.16 -1.11
CA ARG A 40 12.44 -2.49 -1.45
C ARG A 40 13.57 -3.48 -1.68
N ASN A 41 13.66 -4.52 -0.86
CA ASN A 41 14.70 -5.54 -0.99
C ASN A 41 14.45 -6.41 -2.23
N ALA A 42 13.19 -6.75 -2.53
CA ALA A 42 12.85 -7.48 -3.76
C ALA A 42 13.30 -6.74 -5.02
N GLU A 43 13.13 -5.42 -5.10
CA GLU A 43 13.64 -4.62 -6.23
C GLU A 43 15.18 -4.63 -6.32
N LYS A 44 15.88 -4.65 -5.17
CA LYS A 44 17.36 -4.75 -5.15
C LYS A 44 17.86 -6.11 -5.59
N ASP A 45 17.19 -7.18 -5.15
CA ASP A 45 17.54 -8.56 -5.48
C ASP A 45 17.20 -8.90 -6.94
N TYR A 46 16.17 -8.25 -7.49
CA TYR A 46 15.71 -8.41 -8.87
C TYR A 46 15.58 -7.05 -9.58
N PRO A 47 16.69 -6.42 -10.03
CA PRO A 47 16.67 -5.09 -10.65
C PRO A 47 15.86 -4.98 -11.95
N ASP A 48 15.60 -6.13 -12.60
CA ASP A 48 14.76 -6.21 -13.78
C ASP A 48 13.26 -6.17 -13.43
N GLN A 49 12.90 -6.16 -12.14
CA GLN A 49 11.53 -6.02 -11.62
C GLN A 49 11.38 -4.65 -10.94
N LYS A 50 10.74 -3.70 -11.62
CA LYS A 50 10.42 -2.40 -11.02
C LYS A 50 9.22 -2.55 -10.11
N GLN A 51 9.37 -2.17 -8.85
CA GLN A 51 8.34 -2.35 -7.84
C GLN A 51 7.64 -1.00 -7.57
N TYR A 52 6.32 -1.01 -7.63
CA TYR A 52 5.47 0.14 -7.29
C TYR A 52 4.58 -0.22 -6.12
N VAL A 53 4.30 0.76 -5.25
CA VAL A 53 3.49 0.55 -4.06
C VAL A 53 2.35 1.57 -3.97
N SER A 54 1.14 1.05 -3.89
CA SER A 54 -0.07 1.79 -3.54
C SER A 54 -0.50 1.39 -2.14
N LEU A 55 -0.74 2.38 -1.27
CA LEU A 55 -1.14 2.15 0.11
C LEU A 55 -2.47 2.86 0.36
N VAL A 56 -3.48 2.07 0.71
CA VAL A 56 -4.83 2.55 1.01
C VAL A 56 -5.14 2.18 2.46
N THR A 57 -5.58 3.14 3.24
CA THR A 57 -6.07 2.90 4.59
C THR A 57 -7.59 3.05 4.63
N PHE A 58 -8.25 2.38 5.58
CA PHE A 58 -9.70 2.53 5.76
C PHE A 58 -10.08 2.67 7.24
N GLU A 59 -10.86 3.70 7.55
CA GLU A 59 -11.47 3.93 8.86
C GLU A 59 -12.77 4.74 8.72
N GLY A 60 -13.85 4.37 9.42
CA GLY A 60 -15.08 5.16 9.45
C GLY A 60 -16.23 4.55 8.64
N ASN A 61 -17.10 5.37 8.06
CA ASN A 61 -18.35 4.91 7.44
C ASN A 61 -18.30 5.02 5.92
N GLY A 62 -18.40 3.89 5.22
CA GLY A 62 -18.47 3.83 3.77
C GLY A 62 -17.22 4.33 3.05
N MET A 63 -17.39 4.81 1.82
CA MET A 63 -16.29 5.26 0.94
C MET A 63 -15.49 6.46 1.48
N ASP A 64 -16.10 7.32 2.30
CA ASP A 64 -15.41 8.48 2.90
C ASP A 64 -14.31 8.05 3.89
N GLY A 65 -14.40 6.82 4.39
CA GLY A 65 -13.39 6.23 5.25
C GLY A 65 -12.15 5.72 4.53
N VAL A 66 -12.19 5.61 3.19
CA VAL A 66 -11.10 5.05 2.39
C VAL A 66 -10.15 6.17 1.95
N LYS A 67 -8.88 6.10 2.38
CA LYS A 67 -7.86 7.11 2.13
C LYS A 67 -6.66 6.50 1.41
N THR A 68 -6.35 7.00 0.22
CA THR A 68 -5.11 6.65 -0.49
C THR A 68 -3.96 7.44 0.14
N ARG A 69 -3.04 6.75 0.81
CA ARG A 69 -1.84 7.33 1.43
C ARG A 69 -0.68 7.38 0.45
N ARG A 70 -0.59 6.40 -0.45
CA ARG A 70 0.40 6.33 -1.53
C ARG A 70 -0.26 5.80 -2.78
N ASP A 71 0.10 6.38 -3.92
CA ASP A 71 -0.40 5.99 -5.22
C ASP A 71 0.79 5.69 -6.14
N CYS A 72 0.98 4.41 -6.46
CA CYS A 72 2.00 3.90 -7.38
C CYS A 72 3.41 4.47 -7.15
N VAL A 73 3.82 4.56 -5.89
CA VAL A 73 5.14 5.12 -5.51
C VAL A 73 6.22 4.08 -5.83
N PRO A 74 7.28 4.42 -6.58
CA PRO A 74 8.40 3.51 -6.82
C PRO A 74 9.06 3.08 -5.51
N ALA A 75 9.41 1.79 -5.39
CA ALA A 75 9.98 1.23 -4.17
C ALA A 75 11.27 1.96 -3.74
N ALA A 76 12.10 2.39 -4.69
CA ALA A 76 13.27 3.23 -4.43
C ALA A 76 12.98 4.56 -3.70
N SER A 77 11.79 5.14 -3.90
CA SER A 77 11.34 6.40 -3.28
C SER A 77 10.36 6.19 -2.12
N LEU A 78 10.03 4.94 -1.82
CA LEU A 78 9.07 4.60 -0.80
C LEU A 78 9.63 4.96 0.58
N GLU A 79 8.88 5.66 1.41
CA GLU A 79 9.25 5.98 2.79
C GLU A 79 8.59 5.01 3.78
N ASN A 80 8.99 5.00 5.06
CA ASN A 80 8.26 4.20 6.06
C ASN A 80 6.97 4.94 6.47
N MET A 81 5.94 4.20 6.90
CA MET A 81 4.79 4.82 7.57
C MET A 81 5.20 5.27 8.96
N THR A 82 4.77 6.46 9.33
CA THR A 82 5.00 7.03 10.66
C THR A 82 3.72 7.00 11.49
N ARG A 83 3.84 7.34 12.78
CA ARG A 83 2.66 7.45 13.65
C ARG A 83 1.68 8.54 13.23
N ALA A 84 2.13 9.53 12.45
CA ALA A 84 1.24 10.55 11.91
C ALA A 84 0.35 9.99 10.79
N ASP A 85 0.84 8.97 10.08
CA ASP A 85 0.20 8.39 8.90
C ASP A 85 -0.79 7.28 9.23
N TYR A 86 -0.61 6.63 10.39
CA TYR A 86 -1.47 5.56 10.87
C TYR A 86 -2.19 6.01 12.15
N ARG A 87 -3.50 6.25 12.04
CA ARG A 87 -4.33 6.75 13.16
C ARG A 87 -5.62 5.96 13.24
N PRO A 88 -5.69 4.89 14.05
CA PRO A 88 -6.90 4.10 14.10
C PRO A 88 -8.07 4.84 14.76
N GLY A 89 -9.22 4.92 14.08
CA GLY A 89 -10.41 5.57 14.59
C GLY A 89 -11.65 5.41 13.70
N GLY A 90 -12.54 4.45 14.01
CA GLY A 90 -13.84 4.35 13.36
C GLY A 90 -14.28 2.92 13.04
N CYS A 91 -15.26 2.80 12.13
CA CYS A 91 -15.82 1.54 11.62
C CYS A 91 -14.99 0.96 10.45
N THR A 92 -15.35 -0.23 9.96
CA THR A 92 -14.58 -1.05 9.00
C THR A 92 -15.27 -1.17 7.61
N PRO A 93 -15.17 -0.18 6.72
CA PRO A 93 -15.74 -0.25 5.37
C PRO A 93 -14.81 -1.01 4.41
N LEU A 94 -14.50 -2.27 4.72
CA LEU A 94 -13.51 -3.08 3.99
C LEU A 94 -13.88 -3.28 2.52
N TYR A 95 -15.15 -3.56 2.22
CA TYR A 95 -15.59 -3.80 0.83
C TYR A 95 -15.42 -2.55 -0.04
N ASP A 96 -15.73 -1.37 0.51
CA ASP A 96 -15.52 -0.10 -0.18
C ASP A 96 -14.04 0.18 -0.40
N ALA A 97 -13.21 -0.13 0.62
CA ALA A 97 -11.75 0.02 0.53
C ALA A 97 -11.17 -0.84 -0.58
N MET A 98 -11.55 -2.13 -0.64
CA MET A 98 -11.11 -3.05 -1.68
C MET A 98 -11.56 -2.60 -3.07
N GLY A 99 -12.84 -2.28 -3.24
CA GLY A 99 -13.38 -1.86 -4.53
C GLY A 99 -12.66 -0.63 -5.07
N ARG A 100 -12.52 0.41 -4.24
CA ARG A 100 -11.85 1.65 -4.63
C ARG A 100 -10.37 1.45 -4.91
N ALA A 101 -9.67 0.71 -4.05
CA ALA A 101 -8.23 0.48 -4.18
C ALA A 101 -7.88 -0.29 -5.47
N ILE A 102 -8.66 -1.34 -5.78
CA ILE A 102 -8.47 -2.14 -6.98
C ILE A 102 -8.81 -1.32 -8.23
N SER A 103 -9.94 -0.59 -8.25
CA SER A 103 -10.33 0.23 -9.41
C SER A 103 -9.33 1.37 -9.68
N GLN A 104 -8.79 1.99 -8.63
CA GLN A 104 -7.74 3.00 -8.77
C GLN A 104 -6.47 2.40 -9.39
N LEU A 105 -6.02 1.25 -8.87
CA LEU A 105 -4.83 0.60 -9.40
C LEU A 105 -5.01 0.14 -10.85
N ASP A 106 -6.15 -0.47 -11.19
CA ASP A 106 -6.48 -0.90 -12.56
C ASP A 106 -6.49 0.27 -13.55
N SER A 107 -6.99 1.43 -13.12
CA SER A 107 -6.95 2.65 -13.94
C SER A 107 -5.51 3.11 -14.20
N ARG A 108 -4.63 3.05 -13.18
CA ARG A 108 -3.21 3.42 -13.32
C ARG A 108 -2.43 2.50 -14.24
N ILE A 109 -2.68 1.18 -14.15
CA ILE A 109 -2.01 0.19 -15.00
C ILE A 109 -2.42 0.36 -16.47
N LYS A 110 -3.66 0.79 -16.74
CA LYS A 110 -4.15 1.03 -18.12
C LYS A 110 -3.64 2.33 -18.75
N GLU A 111 -3.20 3.29 -17.93
CA GLU A 111 -2.65 4.58 -18.38
C GLU A 111 -1.15 4.53 -18.71
N GLY A 112 -0.44 3.47 -18.31
CA GLY A 112 0.99 3.24 -18.61
C GLY A 112 1.22 2.35 -19.84
#